data_AF-H9FLV2-F1
#
_entry.id   AF-H9FLV2-F1
#
_cell.length_a   1.000
_cell.length_b   1.000
_cell.length_c   1.000
_cell.angle_alpha   90.00
_cell.angle_beta   90.00
_cell.angle_gamma   90.00
#
_symmetry.space_group_name_H-M   'P 1'
#
loop_
_entity.id
_entity.type
_entity.pdbx_description
1 polymer ?
#
loop_
_entity_poly.entity_id
_entity_poly.type
_entity_poly.pdbx_seq_one_letter_code
_entity_poly.pdbx_strand_id
1 'polypeptide(L)'
;GSAILISFIYSVVCLVGLCGNSMVIYVILRYAKMKTATNIYILNLAIADELLMLSVPFLVTSTLLRHWPFGALLCRLVLSVDA
;
A
#
# COMPACT_ATOMS: atom_id res chain seq x y z
N GLY A 1 -0.23 -8.79 24.87
CA GLY A 1 0.96 -7.91 24.72
C GLY A 1 1.33 -7.71 23.26
N SER A 2 1.70 -8.78 22.55
CA SER A 2 2.24 -8.76 21.19
C SER A 2 1.30 -8.23 20.10
N ALA A 3 0.00 -8.54 20.15
CA ALA A 3 -0.97 -8.06 19.15
C ALA A 3 -1.12 -6.53 19.12
N ILE A 4 -1.08 -5.87 20.30
CA ILE A 4 -1.18 -4.41 20.41
C ILE A 4 0.05 -3.75 19.78
N LEU A 5 1.23 -4.32 20.01
CA LEU A 5 2.48 -3.83 19.46
C LEU A 5 2.49 -3.94 17.92
N ILE A 6 2.00 -5.07 17.40
CA ILE A 6 1.88 -5.32 15.96
C ILE A 6 0.90 -4.32 15.33
N SER A 7 -0.30 -4.14 15.90
CA SER A 7 -1.26 -3.13 15.42
C SER A 7 -0.67 -1.72 15.45
N PHE A 8 0.04 -1.35 16.51
CA PHE A 8 0.64 -0.02 16.61
C PHE A 8 1.70 0.21 15.52
N ILE A 9 2.60 -0.75 15.32
CA ILE A 9 3.63 -0.68 14.28
C ILE A 9 2.98 -0.59 12.90
N TYR A 10 1.97 -1.42 12.61
CA TYR A 10 1.27 -1.37 11.32
C TYR A 10 0.54 -0.04 11.10
N SER A 11 -0.12 0.51 12.12
CA SER A 11 -0.77 1.82 12.00
C SER A 11 0.24 2.94 11.72
N VAL A 12 1.40 2.93 12.40
CA VAL A 12 2.46 3.93 12.17
C VAL A 12 3.05 3.78 10.78
N VAL A 13 3.37 2.55 10.35
CA VAL A 13 3.92 2.27 9.02
C VAL A 13 2.92 2.71 7.94
N CYS A 14 1.64 2.34 8.07
CA CYS A 14 0.59 2.77 7.14
C CYS A 14 0.47 4.29 7.07
N LEU A 15 0.47 4.99 8.21
CA LEU A 15 0.39 6.46 8.22
C LEU A 15 1.59 7.10 7.55
N VAL A 16 2.81 6.66 7.90
CA VAL A 16 4.05 7.22 7.37
C VAL A 16 4.17 6.96 5.87
N GLY A 17 3.88 5.76 5.40
CA GLY A 17 3.99 5.47 3.97
C GLY A 17 2.84 6.03 3.15
N LEU A 18 1.59 6.04 3.62
CA LEU A 18 0.52 6.74 2.91
C LEU A 18 0.88 8.23 2.76
N CYS A 19 1.25 8.90 3.86
CA CYS A 19 1.63 10.32 3.78
C CYS A 19 2.86 10.55 2.89
N GLY A 20 3.92 9.75 3.04
CA GLY A 20 5.16 9.90 2.28
C GLY A 20 4.97 9.64 0.80
N ASN A 21 4.38 8.50 0.44
CA ASN A 21 4.18 8.11 -0.96
C ASN A 21 3.12 8.97 -1.66
N SER A 22 2.01 9.30 -0.99
CA SER A 22 1.03 10.26 -1.52
C SER A 22 1.68 11.62 -1.80
N MET A 23 2.57 12.11 -0.93
CA MET A 23 3.27 13.38 -1.16
C MET A 23 4.21 13.29 -2.37
N VAL A 24 4.92 12.16 -2.55
CA VAL A 24 5.75 11.93 -3.73
C VAL A 24 4.91 11.91 -5.01
N ILE A 25 3.79 11.19 -5.00
CA ILE A 25 2.84 11.15 -6.13
C ILE A 25 2.35 12.57 -6.45
N TYR A 26 1.94 13.33 -5.43
CA TYR A 26 1.48 14.71 -5.59
C TYR A 26 2.57 15.61 -6.19
N VAL A 27 3.78 15.55 -5.67
CA VAL A 27 4.90 16.36 -6.14
C VAL A 27 5.24 16.02 -7.59
N ILE A 28 5.28 14.73 -7.95
CA ILE A 28 5.56 14.32 -9.33
C ILE A 28 4.43 14.77 -10.27
N LEU A 29 3.17 14.54 -9.91
CA LEU A 29 2.04 14.96 -10.76
C LEU A 29 1.94 16.49 -10.91
N ARG A 30 2.30 17.25 -9.87
CA ARG A 30 2.16 18.71 -9.86
C ARG A 30 3.37 19.45 -10.43
N TYR A 31 4.59 18.98 -10.15
CA TYR A 31 5.83 19.68 -10.48
C TYR A 31 6.64 19.03 -11.61
N ALA A 32 6.47 17.72 -11.87
CA ALA A 32 7.16 17.09 -12.99
C ALA A 32 6.39 17.33 -14.31
N LYS A 33 6.68 18.47 -14.96
CA LYS A 33 6.16 18.77 -16.31
C LYS A 33 6.65 17.79 -17.39
N MET A 34 7.81 17.17 -17.17
CA MET A 34 8.43 16.19 -18.07
C MET A 34 8.38 14.81 -17.41
N LYS A 35 7.62 13.87 -18.01
CA LYS A 35 7.59 12.47 -17.59
C LYS A 35 8.85 11.74 -18.06
N THR A 36 9.97 12.00 -17.39
CA THR A 36 11.21 11.25 -17.58
C THR A 36 11.09 9.85 -17.01
N ALA A 37 11.90 8.91 -17.51
CA ALA A 37 11.89 7.52 -17.06
C ALA A 37 12.04 7.39 -15.52
N THR A 38 12.89 8.23 -14.92
CA THR A 38 13.07 8.29 -13.47
C THR A 38 11.80 8.70 -12.73
N ASN A 39 11.08 9.72 -13.20
CA ASN A 39 9.84 10.18 -12.57
C ASN A 39 8.72 9.14 -12.69
N ILE A 40 8.66 8.40 -13.80
CA ILE A 40 7.72 7.28 -13.97
C ILE A 40 8.07 6.13 -13.03
N TYR A 41 9.36 5.80 -12.89
CA TYR A 41 9.81 4.75 -11.98
C TYR A 41 9.45 5.08 -10.52
N ILE A 42 9.73 6.31 -10.07
CA ILE A 42 9.39 6.76 -8.70
C ILE A 42 7.88 6.76 -8.50
N LEU A 43 7.09 7.20 -9.49
CA LEU A 43 5.64 7.17 -9.42
C LEU A 43 5.09 5.75 -9.28
N ASN A 44 5.58 4.81 -10.10
CA ASN A 44 5.18 3.41 -10.01
C ASN A 44 5.56 2.78 -8.67
N LEU A 45 6.74 3.12 -8.14
CA LEU A 45 7.19 2.67 -6.82
C LEU A 45 6.25 3.18 -5.72
N ALA A 46 5.89 4.46 -5.74
CA ALA A 46 4.97 5.05 -4.77
C ALA A 46 3.56 4.45 -4.83
N ILE A 47 3.05 4.18 -6.05
CA ILE A 47 1.76 3.50 -6.24
C ILE A 47 1.80 2.07 -5.70
N ALA A 48 2.89 1.33 -5.95
CA ALA A 48 3.07 -0.02 -5.45
C ALA A 48 3.09 -0.06 -3.91
N ASP A 49 3.75 0.91 -3.27
CA ASP A 49 3.80 0.99 -1.81
C ASP A 49 2.42 1.27 -1.19
N GLU A 50 1.63 2.18 -1.76
CA GLU A 50 0.25 2.40 -1.29
C GLU A 50 -0.64 1.16 -1.46
N LEU A 51 -0.51 0.46 -2.59
CA LEU A 51 -1.22 -0.82 -2.82
C LEU A 51 -0.82 -1.88 -1.80
N LEU A 52 0.47 -1.96 -1.45
CA LEU A 52 0.98 -2.88 -0.45
C LEU A 52 0.45 -2.52 0.95
N MET A 53 0.48 -1.25 1.32
CA MET A 53 -0.10 -0.76 2.59
C MET A 53 -1.60 -1.02 2.70
N LEU A 54 -2.34 -0.92 1.60
CA LEU A 54 -3.75 -1.29 1.55
C LEU A 54 -3.95 -2.79 1.66
N SER A 55 -3.10 -3.61 1.05
CA SER A 55 -3.22 -5.08 1.01
C SER A 55 -2.99 -5.73 2.37
N VAL A 56 -2.07 -5.20 3.17
CA VAL A 56 -1.74 -5.69 4.52
C VAL A 56 -2.95 -5.86 5.45
N PRO A 57 -3.81 -4.85 5.70
CA PRO A 57 -4.99 -5.01 6.55
C PRO A 57 -6.02 -6.00 5.96
N PHE A 58 -6.17 -6.08 4.63
CA PHE A 58 -7.02 -7.09 3.99
C PHE A 58 -6.50 -8.51 4.23
N LEU A 59 -5.18 -8.71 4.13
CA LEU A 59 -4.52 -9.99 4.38
C LEU A 59 -4.64 -10.41 5.84
N VAL A 60 -4.39 -9.48 6.77
CA VAL A 60 -4.55 -9.74 8.22
C VAL A 60 -6.01 -10.09 8.54
N THR A 61 -6.96 -9.34 7.99
CA THR A 61 -8.40 -9.58 8.21
C THR A 61 -8.84 -10.92 7.64
N SER A 62 -8.41 -11.28 6.43
CA SER A 62 -8.72 -12.59 5.83
C SER A 62 -8.09 -13.76 6.61
N THR A 63 -6.88 -13.58 7.14
CA THR A 63 -6.22 -14.55 8.01
C THR A 63 -6.97 -14.72 9.34
N LEU A 64 -7.46 -13.62 9.93
CA LEU A 64 -8.24 -13.64 11.17
C LEU A 64 -9.61 -14.29 11.00
N LEU A 65 -10.32 -13.98 9.92
CA LEU A 65 -11.64 -14.53 9.61
C LEU A 65 -11.58 -15.96 9.03
N ARG A 66 -10.39 -16.44 8.64
CA ARG A 66 -10.17 -17.72 7.94
C ARG A 66 -10.98 -17.90 6.66
N HIS A 67 -11.48 -16.80 6.10
CA HIS A 67 -12.18 -16.74 4.82
C HIS A 67 -11.98 -15.35 4.20
N TRP A 68 -12.24 -15.22 2.90
CA TRP A 68 -12.08 -13.97 2.18
C TRP A 68 -13.42 -13.23 2.00
N PRO A 69 -13.71 -12.16 2.77
CA PRO A 69 -14.99 -11.44 2.68
C PRO A 69 -15.02 -10.32 1.62
N PHE A 70 -13.88 -9.94 1.04
CA PHE A 70 -13.75 -8.71 0.24
C PHE A 70 -13.99 -8.90 -1.27
N GLY A 71 -14.45 -10.09 -1.70
CA GLY A 71 -14.74 -10.41 -3.10
C GLY A 71 -13.52 -10.72 -3.99
N ALA A 72 -13.76 -11.23 -5.20
CA ALA A 72 -12.72 -11.80 -6.06
C ALA A 72 -11.71 -10.79 -6.63
N LEU A 73 -12.12 -9.53 -6.83
CA LEU A 73 -11.25 -8.46 -7.35
C LEU A 73 -10.11 -8.15 -6.38
N LEU A 74 -10.44 -7.87 -5.11
CA LEU A 74 -9.45 -7.60 -4.08
C LEU A 74 -8.59 -8.83 -3.77
N CYS A 75 -9.16 -10.05 -3.87
CA CYS A 75 -8.40 -11.29 -3.72
C CYS A 75 -7.27 -11.39 -4.75
N ARG A 76 -7.57 -11.15 -6.03
CA ARG A 76 -6.57 -11.15 -7.10
C ARG A 76 -5.54 -10.04 -6.93
N LEU A 77 -5.96 -8.85 -6.49
CA LEU A 77 -5.06 -7.74 -6.24
C LEU A 77 -4.06 -8.06 -5.13
N VAL A 78 -4.52 -8.55 -3.98
CA VAL A 78 -3.63 -8.95 -2.88
C VAL A 78 -2.68 -10.06 -3.32
N LEU A 79 -3.19 -11.11 -3.98
CA LEU A 79 -2.35 -12.17 -4.56
C LEU A 79 -1.33 -11.65 -5.59
N SER A 80 -1.67 -10.62 -6.38
CA SER A 80 -0.75 -10.04 -7.36
C SER A 80 0.30 -9.12 -6.74
N VAL A 81 0.03 -8.59 -5.54
CA VAL A 81 0.97 -7.78 -4.77
C VAL A 81 1.92 -8.68 -3.96
N ASP A 82 1.41 -9.83 -3.48
CA ASP A 82 2.18 -10.83 -2.73
C ASP A 82 2.98 -11.82 -3.63
N ALA A 83 2.77 -11.80 -4.96
CA ALA A 83 3.45 -12.68 -5.94
C ALA A 83 4.69 -12.03 -6.56
#